data_AF-A0A932TED6-F1
#
_entry.id   AF-A0A932TED6-F1
#
_cell.length_a   1.000
_cell.length_b   1.000
_cell.length_c   1.000
_cell.angle_alpha   90.00
_cell.angle_beta   90.00
_cell.angle_gamma   90.00
#
_symmetry.space_group_name_H-M   'P 1'
#
loop_
_entity.id
_entity.type
_entity.pdbx_description
1 polymer ?
#
loop_
_entity_poly.entity_id
_entity_poly.type
_entity_poly.pdbx_seq_one_letter_code
_entity_poly.pdbx_strand_id
1 'polypeptide(L)' 'MPDPDEDQVSASAFAAGFLGQYAGDREMFLELLAGMLQAVVPEHLTVKRQGGWLRRSRPVSSLKVDLGDVQFTLRAARG' A
#
# COMPACT_ATOMS: atom_id res chain seq x y z
N MET A 1 24.36 15.62 -14.57
CA MET A 1 23.16 15.97 -13.78
C MET A 1 22.07 15.07 -14.33
N PRO A 2 21.50 14.12 -13.57
CA PRO A 2 20.42 13.27 -14.06
C PRO A 2 19.15 14.12 -14.30
N ASP A 3 18.41 13.82 -15.37
CA ASP A 3 17.18 14.52 -15.76
C ASP A 3 16.04 14.15 -14.79
N PRO A 4 15.36 15.12 -14.16
CA PRO A 4 14.31 14.86 -13.15
C PRO A 4 13.06 14.13 -13.70
N ASP A 5 12.96 14.00 -15.03
CA ASP A 5 11.86 13.31 -15.70
C ASP A 5 12.10 11.78 -15.84
N GLU A 6 13.35 11.30 -15.86
CA GLU A 6 13.65 9.86 -15.98
C GLU A 6 13.23 9.05 -14.73
N ASP A 7 13.37 9.65 -13.56
CA ASP A 7 12.98 9.02 -12.28
C ASP A 7 11.45 8.92 -12.14
N GLN A 8 10.70 9.91 -12.65
CA GLN A 8 9.24 9.94 -12.59
C GLN A 8 8.59 8.95 -13.57
N VAL A 9 9.15 8.80 -14.78
CA VAL A 9 8.67 7.81 -15.76
C VAL A 9 8.89 6.38 -15.24
N SER A 10 10.00 6.14 -14.53
CA SER A 10 10.30 4.85 -13.93
C SER A 10 9.36 4.50 -12.78
N ALA A 11 9.11 5.45 -11.87
CA ALA A 11 8.19 5.26 -10.74
C ALA A 11 6.73 5.05 -11.20
N SER A 12 6.28 5.80 -12.21
CA SER A 12 4.93 5.67 -12.75
C SER A 12 4.73 4.39 -13.55
N ALA A 13 5.72 3.94 -14.35
CA ALA A 13 5.68 2.66 -15.04
C ALA A 13 5.71 1.48 -14.05
N PHE A 14 6.52 1.57 -13.00
CA PHE A 14 6.52 0.59 -11.90
C PHE A 14 5.15 0.54 -11.20
N ALA A 15 4.59 1.69 -10.85
CA ALA A 15 3.28 1.77 -10.21
C ALA A 15 2.17 1.19 -11.10
N ALA A 16 2.19 1.46 -12.41
CA ALA A 16 1.23 0.92 -13.36
C ALA A 16 1.36 -0.61 -13.52
N GLY A 17 2.59 -1.13 -13.61
CA GLY A 17 2.85 -2.57 -13.66
C GLY A 17 2.44 -3.28 -12.37
N PHE A 18 2.75 -2.69 -11.22
CA PHE A 18 2.35 -3.17 -9.90
C PHE A 18 0.83 -3.18 -9.74
N LEU A 19 0.15 -2.10 -10.10
CA LEU A 19 -1.31 -2.04 -10.10
C LEU A 19 -1.90 -3.08 -11.06
N GLY A 20 -1.35 -3.24 -12.25
CA GLY A 20 -1.82 -4.25 -13.21
C GLY A 20 -1.69 -5.69 -12.70
N GLN A 21 -0.58 -6.01 -12.02
CA GLN A 21 -0.30 -7.35 -11.50
C GLN A 21 -1.14 -7.71 -10.27
N TYR A 22 -1.46 -6.73 -9.42
CA TYR A 22 -2.16 -6.94 -8.15
C TYR A 22 -3.60 -6.39 -8.11
N ALA A 23 -4.10 -5.76 -9.20
CA ALA A 23 -5.47 -5.26 -9.28
C ALA A 23 -6.53 -6.36 -9.05
N GLY A 24 -6.20 -7.60 -9.39
CA GLY A 24 -7.05 -8.78 -9.17
C GLY A 24 -7.03 -9.30 -7.73
N ASP A 25 -5.96 -9.07 -6.97
CA ASP A 25 -5.79 -9.54 -5.60
C ASP A 25 -5.52 -8.36 -4.65
N ARG A 26 -6.63 -7.74 -4.24
CA ARG A 26 -6.62 -6.53 -3.40
C ARG A 26 -6.01 -6.75 -2.02
N GLU A 27 -6.09 -7.96 -1.47
CA GLU A 27 -5.47 -8.28 -0.19
C GLU A 27 -3.95 -8.31 -0.33
N MET A 28 -3.45 -8.95 -1.39
CA MET A 28 -2.02 -8.95 -1.72
C MET A 28 -1.49 -7.54 -1.98
N PHE A 29 -2.25 -6.73 -2.72
CA PHE A 29 -1.91 -5.32 -2.96
C PHE A 29 -1.74 -4.54 -1.64
N LEU A 30 -2.68 -4.70 -0.70
CA LEU A 30 -2.62 -4.01 0.59
C LEU A 30 -1.45 -4.50 1.45
N GLU A 31 -1.12 -5.79 1.43
CA GLU A 31 0.05 -6.32 2.16
C GLU A 31 1.37 -5.75 1.61
N LEU A 32 1.53 -5.75 0.30
CA LEU A 32 2.74 -5.23 -0.34
C LEU A 32 2.89 -3.72 -0.14
N LEU A 33 1.79 -2.98 -0.28
CA LEU A 33 1.78 -1.54 -0.02
C LEU A 33 2.06 -1.23 1.46
N ALA A 34 1.53 -2.03 2.40
CA ALA A 34 1.87 -1.91 3.81
C ALA A 34 3.37 -2.07 4.04
N GLY A 35 3.98 -3.09 3.44
CA GLY A 35 5.41 -3.36 3.57
C GLY A 35 6.27 -2.21 3.04
N MET A 36 5.94 -1.66 1.87
CA MET A 36 6.65 -0.51 1.31
C MET A 36 6.51 0.73 2.20
N LEU A 37 5.29 1.08 2.62
CA LEU A 37 5.07 2.26 3.45
C LEU A 37 5.69 2.13 4.83
N GLN A 38 5.75 0.92 5.39
CA GLN A 38 6.38 0.68 6.67
C GLN A 38 7.91 0.89 6.62
N ALA A 39 8.53 0.70 5.46
CA ALA A 39 9.96 0.98 5.26
C ALA A 39 10.24 2.48 5.08
N VAL A 40 9.31 3.25 4.50
CA VAL A 40 9.54 4.65 4.10
C VAL A 40 8.99 5.65 5.12
N VAL A 41 7.80 5.38 5.68
CA VAL A 41 7.07 6.30 6.57
C VAL A 41 6.41 5.58 7.77
N PRO A 42 7.17 4.82 8.58
CA PRO A 42 6.60 3.99 9.65
C PRO A 42 5.80 4.78 10.69
N GLU A 43 6.24 5.98 11.05
CA GLU A 43 5.60 6.80 12.10
C GLU A 43 4.25 7.38 11.65
N HIS A 44 4.02 7.44 10.34
CA HIS A 44 2.84 8.01 9.72
C HIS A 44 1.86 6.93 9.24
N LEU A 45 2.19 5.64 9.42
CA LEU A 45 1.44 4.52 8.90
C LEU A 45 0.68 3.78 10.03
N THR A 46 -0.63 3.70 9.87
CA THR A 46 -1.47 2.80 10.68
C THR A 46 -2.00 1.66 9.82
N VAL A 47 -1.60 0.43 10.17
CA VAL A 47 -2.04 -0.80 9.49
C VAL A 47 -3.09 -1.51 10.35
N LYS A 48 -4.27 -1.76 9.78
CA LYS A 48 -5.31 -2.61 10.38
C LYS A 48 -5.36 -3.93 9.62
N ARG A 49 -5.29 -5.03 10.36
CA ARG A 49 -5.41 -6.39 9.85
C ARG A 49 -6.76 -6.98 10.22
N GLN A 50 -7.34 -7.82 9.37
CA GLN A 50 -8.59 -8.51 9.69
C GLN A 50 -8.32 -9.60 10.74
N GLY A 51 -9.12 -9.59 11.81
CA GLY A 51 -8.94 -10.46 12.97
C GLY A 51 -10.07 -11.47 13.14
N GLY A 52 -9.69 -12.74 13.23
CA GLY A 52 -10.44 -13.81 13.90
C GLY A 52 -9.40 -14.77 14.47
N TRP A 53 -9.56 -15.20 15.73
CA TRP A 53 -8.57 -16.07 16.40
C TRP A 53 -8.28 -17.34 15.56
N LEU A 54 -9.25 -17.82 14.79
CA LEU A 54 -9.12 -19.04 13.98
C LEU A 54 -8.43 -18.88 12.60
N ARG A 55 -8.12 -17.67 12.12
CA ARG A 55 -7.48 -17.51 10.80
C ARG A 55 -5.95 -17.53 10.91
N ARG A 56 -5.32 -18.48 10.18
CA ARG A 56 -3.85 -18.61 10.05
C ARG A 56 -3.20 -17.39 9.38
N SER A 57 -3.90 -16.73 8.47
CA SER A 57 -3.47 -15.49 7.83
C SER A 57 -4.36 -14.33 8.30
N ARG A 58 -3.73 -13.22 8.69
CA ARG A 58 -4.38 -11.97 9.11
C ARG A 58 -4.09 -10.88 8.08
N PRO A 59 -4.77 -10.93 6.92
CA PRO A 59 -4.50 -10.00 5.84
C PRO A 59 -4.76 -8.55 6.28
N VAL A 60 -4.01 -7.61 5.70
CA VAL A 60 -4.26 -6.17 5.85
C VAL A 60 -5.65 -5.84 5.31
N SER A 61 -6.50 -5.29 6.16
CA SER A 61 -7.86 -4.88 5.83
C SER A 61 -7.96 -3.37 5.58
N SER A 62 -7.06 -2.58 6.17
CA SER A 62 -6.99 -1.15 5.93
C SER A 62 -5.61 -0.58 6.22
N LEU A 63 -5.23 0.40 5.42
CA LEU A 63 -4.06 1.25 5.60
C LEU A 63 -4.51 2.68 5.77
N LYS A 64 -3.93 3.36 6.75
CA LYS A 64 -4.09 4.80 6.92
C LYS A 64 -2.71 5.44 6.96
N VAL A 65 -2.50 6.45 6.13
CA VAL A 65 -1.27 7.24 6.07
C VAL A 65 -1.61 8.67 6.46
N ASP A 66 -0.87 9.22 7.41
CA ASP A 66 -1.08 10.56 7.93
C ASP A 66 0.22 11.39 7.82
N LEU A 67 0.30 12.22 6.78
CA LEU A 67 1.48 13.05 6.49
C LEU A 67 1.29 14.50 6.99
N GLY A 68 0.45 14.70 8.01
CA GLY A 68 0.10 16.03 8.53
C GLY A 68 -1.06 16.64 7.75
N ASP A 69 -0.76 17.44 6.73
CA ASP A 69 -1.78 18.15 5.94
C ASP A 69 -2.55 17.22 4.99
N VAL A 70 -2.02 16.01 4.76
CA VAL A 70 -2.59 15.05 3.82
C VAL A 70 -2.77 13.69 4.50
N GLN A 71 -4.02 13.20 4.46
CA GLN A 71 -4.40 11.93 5.07
C GLN A 71 -5.09 11.03 4.04
N PHE A 72 -4.59 9.81 3.88
CA PHE A 72 -5.15 8.82 2.98
C PHE A 72 -5.60 7.59 3.77
N THR A 73 -6.74 7.02 3.40
CA THR A 73 -7.19 5.74 3.93
C THR A 73 -7.56 4.81 2.79
N LEU A 74 -6.87 3.67 2.73
CA LEU A 74 -7.17 2.57 1.84
C LEU A 74 -7.84 1.46 2.65
N ARG A 75 -8.87 0.85 2.07
CA ARG A 75 -9.62 -0.24 2.70
C ARG A 75 -9.84 -1.34 1.68
N ALA A 76 -9.74 -2.59 2.12
CA ALA A 76 -10.28 -3.69 1.35
C ALA A 76 -11.81 -3.48 1.25
N ALA A 77 -12.34 -3.45 0.02
CA ALA A 77 -13.78 -3.37 -0.17
C ALA A 77 -14.43 -4.61 0.48
N ARG A 78 -15.52 -4.42 1.22
CA ARG A 78 -16.35 -5.56 1.62
C ARG A 78 -16.95 -6.16 0.35
N GLY A 79 -16.56 -7.39 0.03
CA GLY A 79 -17.33 -8.23 -0.88
C GLY A 79 -18.71 -8.52 -0.32
#